data_AF-A0A8T7C3V5-F1
#
_entry.id   AF-A0A8T7C3V5-F1
#
_cell.length_a   1.000
_cell.length_b   1.000
_cell.length_c   1.000
_cell.angle_alpha   90.00
_cell.angle_beta   90.00
_cell.angle_gamma   90.00
#
_symmetry.space_group_name_H-M   'P 1'
#
loop_
_entity.id
_entity.type
_entity.pdbx_description
1 polymer ?
#
loop_
_entity_poly.entity_id
_entity_poly.type
_entity_poly.pdbx_seq_one_letter_code
_entity_poly.pdbx_strand_id
1 'polypeptide(L)'
;IASLFYYIVMHAAFGQTLGKMITGVRVVKNKDLAPIGLGHALARDIVPLLFIAVGLLAMPMFDFGIAEGKEATLKLPIVFLAIAVLALAWPILEVITMLFNRRRRAIHDFIAGTVVIRYLRSAEKRAKDKLSTASTAAT
;
A
#
# COMPACT_ATOMS: atom_id res chain seq x y z
N ILE A 1 -3.02 2.12 20.51
CA ILE A 1 -4.37 1.50 20.63
C ILE A 1 -5.41 2.26 19.79
N ALA A 2 -5.61 3.56 20.00
CA ALA A 2 -6.54 4.37 19.18
C ALA A 2 -6.22 4.37 17.67
N SER A 3 -4.94 4.40 17.30
CA SER A 3 -4.46 4.35 15.91
C SER A 3 -4.76 3.02 15.20
N LEU A 4 -4.66 1.90 15.93
CA LEU A 4 -5.03 0.56 15.43
C LEU A 4 -6.54 0.44 15.23
N PHE A 5 -7.32 0.91 16.20
CA PHE A 5 -8.79 0.89 16.12
C PHE A 5 -9.31 1.72 14.93
N TYR A 6 -8.74 2.92 14.74
CA TYR A 6 -9.02 3.77 13.58
C TYR A 6 -8.72 3.06 12.24
N TYR A 7 -7.56 2.42 12.14
CA TYR A 7 -7.16 1.70 10.92
C TYR A 7 -8.09 0.52 10.61
N ILE A 8 -8.45 -0.26 11.64
CA ILE A 8 -9.32 -1.44 11.53
C ILE A 8 -10.74 -1.03 11.13
N VAL A 9 -11.34 -0.04 11.81
CA VAL A 9 -12.72 0.41 11.51
C VAL A 9 -12.80 1.03 10.12
N MET A 10 -11.83 1.85 9.71
CA MET A 10 -11.80 2.46 8.38
C MET A 10 -11.65 1.42 7.26
N HIS A 11 -10.75 0.43 7.42
CA HIS A 11 -10.60 -0.64 6.44
C HIS A 11 -11.81 -1.58 6.42
N ALA A 12 -12.39 -1.91 7.57
CA ALA A 12 -13.54 -2.80 7.69
C ALA A 12 -14.83 -2.17 7.13
N ALA A 13 -15.07 -0.88 7.36
CA ALA A 13 -16.30 -0.21 6.94
C ALA A 13 -16.24 0.33 5.49
N PHE A 14 -15.07 0.77 5.01
CA PHE A 14 -14.96 1.50 3.74
C PHE A 14 -13.93 0.93 2.75
N GLY A 15 -13.15 -0.08 3.15
CA GLY A 15 -12.11 -0.68 2.33
C GLY A 15 -10.98 0.29 1.96
N GLN A 16 -10.90 1.45 2.63
CA GLN A 16 -9.98 2.54 2.34
C GLN A 16 -9.68 3.36 3.61
N THR A 17 -8.57 4.07 3.61
CA THR A 17 -8.25 5.02 4.68
C THR A 17 -8.94 6.36 4.46
N LEU A 18 -9.25 7.07 5.55
CA LEU A 18 -9.89 8.39 5.54
C LEU A 18 -9.14 9.41 4.66
N GLY A 19 -7.80 9.37 4.64
CA GLY A 19 -6.99 10.20 3.75
C GLY A 19 -7.23 9.93 2.26
N LYS A 20 -7.50 8.67 1.86
CA LYS A 20 -7.87 8.33 0.48
C LYS A 20 -9.27 8.83 0.13
N MET A 21 -10.20 8.77 1.09
CA MET A 21 -11.56 9.30 0.93
C MET A 21 -11.57 10.82 0.77
N ILE A 22 -10.84 11.55 1.63
CA ILE A 22 -10.73 13.02 1.56
C ILE A 22 -10.13 13.45 0.22
N THR A 23 -9.11 12.74 -0.27
CA THR A 23 -8.46 13.06 -1.55
C THR A 23 -9.25 12.57 -2.78
N GLY A 24 -10.37 11.88 -2.57
CA GLY A 24 -11.25 11.38 -3.62
C GLY A 24 -10.60 10.29 -4.48
N VAL A 25 -9.67 9.51 -3.94
CA VAL A 25 -8.97 8.43 -4.65
C VAL A 25 -9.41 7.06 -4.18
N ARG A 26 -9.51 6.11 -5.11
CA ARG A 26 -9.93 4.73 -4.85
C ARG A 26 -9.00 3.77 -5.59
N VAL A 27 -8.63 2.69 -4.92
CA VAL A 27 -7.93 1.56 -5.55
C VAL A 27 -8.95 0.67 -6.24
N VAL A 28 -8.69 0.34 -7.51
CA VAL A 28 -9.50 -0.58 -8.31
C VAL A 28 -8.60 -1.56 -9.04
N LYS A 29 -9.18 -2.65 -9.56
CA LYS A 29 -8.47 -3.55 -10.47
C LYS A 29 -8.11 -2.82 -11.76
N ASN A 30 -6.92 -3.07 -12.30
CA ASN A 30 -6.45 -2.40 -13.51
C ASN A 30 -7.18 -2.86 -14.80
N LYS A 31 -7.78 -4.05 -14.81
CA LYS A 31 -8.43 -4.63 -16.00
C LYS A 31 -9.82 -4.05 -16.26
N ASP A 32 -10.66 -3.98 -15.23
CA ASP A 32 -12.09 -3.69 -15.31
C ASP A 32 -12.53 -2.54 -14.38
N LEU A 33 -11.60 -1.94 -13.64
CA LEU A 33 -11.86 -0.92 -12.62
C LEU A 33 -12.85 -1.37 -11.54
N ALA A 34 -13.03 -2.69 -11.37
CA ALA A 34 -13.87 -3.24 -10.33
C ALA A 34 -13.22 -3.06 -8.93
N PRO A 35 -14.01 -3.10 -7.85
CA PRO A 35 -13.48 -3.11 -6.49
C PRO A 35 -12.47 -4.25 -6.29
N ILE A 36 -11.44 -3.98 -5.50
CA ILE A 36 -10.44 -4.97 -5.13
C ILE A 36 -11.01 -5.93 -4.06
N GLY A 37 -10.69 -7.21 -4.16
CA GLY A 37 -11.01 -8.22 -3.14
C GLY A 37 -9.82 -8.49 -2.21
N LEU A 38 -10.03 -9.34 -1.19
CA LEU A 38 -9.00 -9.68 -0.19
C LEU A 38 -7.67 -10.17 -0.81
N GLY A 39 -7.72 -11.01 -1.84
CA GLY A 39 -6.49 -11.49 -2.50
C GLY A 39 -5.64 -10.37 -3.12
N HIS A 40 -6.28 -9.31 -3.64
CA HIS A 40 -5.55 -8.17 -4.20
C HIS A 40 -4.99 -7.28 -3.08
N ALA A 41 -5.67 -7.18 -1.94
CA ALA A 41 -5.14 -6.49 -0.77
C ALA A 41 -3.90 -7.22 -0.21
N LEU A 42 -3.99 -8.54 -0.02
CA LEU A 42 -2.86 -9.36 0.43
C LEU A 42 -1.66 -9.31 -0.53
N ALA A 43 -1.91 -9.30 -1.85
CA ALA A 43 -0.85 -9.17 -2.84
C ALA A 43 -0.09 -7.82 -2.74
N ARG A 44 -0.72 -6.76 -2.21
CA ARG A 44 -0.03 -5.49 -1.95
C ARG A 44 0.86 -5.56 -0.71
N ASP A 45 0.44 -6.33 0.30
CA ASP A 45 1.13 -6.42 1.58
C ASP A 45 2.16 -7.56 1.63
N ILE A 46 2.25 -8.39 0.59
CA ILE A 46 3.12 -9.58 0.57
C ILE A 46 4.60 -9.26 0.81
N VAL A 47 5.11 -8.15 0.26
CA VAL A 47 6.53 -7.79 0.37
C VAL A 47 6.87 -7.27 1.78
N PRO A 48 6.12 -6.32 2.36
CA PRO A 48 6.26 -5.98 3.78
C PRO A 48 6.13 -7.18 4.72
N LEU A 49 5.16 -8.06 4.47
CA LEU A 49 4.97 -9.28 5.27
C LEU A 49 6.18 -10.21 5.19
N LEU A 50 6.79 -10.35 4.01
CA LEU A 50 8.01 -11.14 3.84
C LEU A 50 9.19 -10.56 4.64
N PHE A 51 9.39 -9.24 4.62
CA PHE A 51 10.43 -8.60 5.44
C PHE A 51 10.23 -8.85 6.93
N ILE A 52 8.99 -8.75 7.42
CA ILE A 52 8.66 -9.03 8.82
C ILE A 52 8.94 -10.50 9.14
N ALA A 53 8.49 -11.44 8.29
CA ALA A 53 8.69 -12.86 8.49
C ALA A 53 10.18 -13.24 8.55
N VAL A 54 10.99 -12.72 7.62
CA VAL A 54 12.44 -12.94 7.60
C VAL A 54 13.11 -12.33 8.84
N GLY A 55 12.70 -11.12 9.25
CA GLY A 55 13.20 -10.48 10.47
C GLY A 55 12.91 -11.30 11.74
N LEU A 56 11.70 -11.87 11.85
CA LEU A 56 11.32 -12.75 12.96
C LEU A 56 12.13 -14.05 12.97
N LEU A 57 12.33 -14.68 11.81
CA LEU A 57 13.14 -15.89 11.68
C LEU A 57 14.63 -15.63 11.98
N ALA A 58 15.11 -14.42 11.71
CA ALA A 58 16.47 -14.01 12.04
C ALA A 58 16.65 -13.64 13.53
N MET A 59 15.55 -13.41 14.29
CA MET A 59 15.59 -13.00 15.70
C MET A 59 16.53 -13.84 16.58
N PRO A 60 16.58 -15.19 16.48
CA PRO A 60 17.47 -16.01 17.31
C PRO A 60 18.96 -15.78 17.05
N MET A 61 19.33 -15.15 15.92
CA MET A 61 20.72 -14.77 15.63
C MET A 61 21.18 -13.54 16.42
N PHE A 62 20.24 -12.82 17.04
CA PHE A 62 20.55 -11.66 17.85
C PHE A 62 20.74 -12.10 19.31
N ASP A 63 21.98 -12.03 19.79
CA ASP A 63 22.30 -12.27 21.19
C ASP A 63 21.97 -11.00 22.01
N PHE A 64 20.75 -10.97 22.56
CA PHE A 64 20.38 -10.00 23.58
C PHE A 64 21.08 -10.44 24.87
N GLY A 65 22.33 -10.03 25.10
CA GLY A 65 23.19 -10.36 26.25
C GLY A 65 22.65 -10.01 27.65
N ILE A 66 21.34 -9.76 27.75
CA ILE A 66 20.54 -9.48 28.94
C ILE A 66 20.62 -10.63 29.96
N ALA A 67 20.91 -11.86 29.54
CA ALA A 67 20.97 -13.03 30.42
C ALA A 67 22.33 -13.23 31.15
N GLU A 68 23.44 -12.65 30.65
CA GLU A 68 24.78 -12.97 31.15
C GLU A 68 25.57 -11.78 31.72
N GLY A 69 24.97 -10.58 31.79
CA GLY A 69 25.69 -9.38 32.26
C GLY A 69 26.85 -8.96 31.36
N LYS A 70 26.94 -9.55 30.16
CA LYS A 70 27.87 -9.13 29.11
C LYS A 70 27.31 -7.84 28.49
N GLU A 71 28.15 -6.82 28.34
CA GLU A 71 27.75 -5.65 27.56
C GLU A 71 27.22 -6.10 26.21
N ALA A 72 26.08 -5.53 25.82
CA ALA A 72 25.47 -5.79 24.52
C ALA A 72 26.49 -5.44 23.44
N THR A 73 27.24 -6.43 22.99
CA THR A 73 28.21 -6.23 21.94
C THR A 73 27.37 -6.10 20.69
N LEU A 74 27.32 -4.89 20.15
CA LEU A 74 26.56 -4.56 18.95
C LEU A 74 27.20 -5.21 17.72
N LYS A 75 27.23 -6.55 17.68
CA LYS A 75 27.50 -7.34 16.49
C LYS A 75 26.19 -7.36 15.73
N LEU A 76 25.90 -6.30 14.96
CA LEU A 76 24.78 -6.34 14.03
C LEU A 76 25.08 -7.44 13.02
N PRO A 77 24.40 -8.60 13.06
CA PRO A 77 24.58 -9.61 12.03
C PRO A 77 24.27 -8.96 10.68
N ILE A 78 25.13 -9.19 9.68
CA ILE A 78 25.04 -8.60 8.33
C ILE A 78 23.62 -8.77 7.75
N VAL A 79 22.95 -9.87 8.10
CA VAL A 79 21.55 -10.16 7.75
C VAL A 79 20.58 -9.07 8.22
N PHE A 80 20.68 -8.58 9.46
CA PHE A 80 19.78 -7.56 9.98
C PHE A 80 20.07 -6.19 9.37
N LEU A 81 21.34 -5.86 9.14
CA LEU A 81 21.71 -4.64 8.43
C LEU A 81 21.16 -4.67 7.00
N ALA A 82 21.29 -5.82 6.31
CA ALA A 82 20.73 -6.00 4.98
C ALA A 82 19.20 -5.86 4.98
N ILE A 83 18.49 -6.49 5.93
CA ILE A 83 17.03 -6.36 6.07
C ILE A 83 16.63 -4.90 6.33
N ALA A 84 17.35 -4.19 7.22
CA ALA A 84 17.06 -2.79 7.54
C ALA A 84 17.24 -1.88 6.32
N VAL A 85 18.34 -2.06 5.57
CA VAL A 85 18.60 -1.30 4.33
C VAL A 85 17.53 -1.60 3.28
N LEU A 86 17.17 -2.87 3.09
CA LEU A 86 16.12 -3.26 2.14
C LEU A 86 14.74 -2.73 2.53
N ALA A 87 14.41 -2.75 3.82
CA ALA A 87 13.16 -2.21 4.35
C ALA A 87 13.05 -0.68 4.13
N LEU A 88 14.17 0.04 4.17
CA LEU A 88 14.21 1.48 3.85
C LEU A 88 14.23 1.73 2.34
N ALA A 89 14.92 0.90 1.56
CA ALA A 89 14.99 1.03 0.10
C ALA A 89 13.63 0.74 -0.56
N TRP A 90 12.85 -0.20 -0.02
CA TRP A 90 11.56 -0.59 -0.57
C TRP A 90 10.57 0.57 -0.76
N PRO A 91 10.19 1.35 0.27
CA PRO A 91 9.25 2.47 0.11
C PRO A 91 9.80 3.57 -0.80
N ILE A 92 11.12 3.77 -0.82
CA ILE A 92 11.76 4.71 -1.76
C ILE A 92 11.55 4.25 -3.20
N LEU A 93 11.74 2.95 -3.47
CA LEU A 93 11.54 2.37 -4.78
C LEU A 93 10.06 2.44 -5.22
N GLU A 94 9.12 2.29 -4.28
CA GLU A 94 7.69 2.51 -4.55
C GLU A 94 7.40 3.95 -4.96
N VAL A 95 7.98 4.94 -4.29
CA VAL A 95 7.81 6.36 -4.65
C VAL A 95 8.43 6.66 -6.00
N ILE A 96 9.65 6.18 -6.26
CA ILE A 96 10.34 6.33 -7.55
C ILE A 96 9.46 5.75 -8.66
N THR A 97 9.04 4.50 -8.54
CA THR A 97 8.22 3.86 -9.57
C THR A 97 6.88 4.57 -9.78
N MET A 98 6.26 5.09 -8.71
CA MET A 98 5.05 5.90 -8.82
C MET A 98 5.28 7.22 -9.59
N LEU A 99 6.43 7.88 -9.39
CA LEU A 99 6.77 9.14 -10.06
C LEU A 99 7.06 8.97 -11.55
N PHE A 100 7.79 7.92 -11.93
CA PHE A 100 8.22 7.71 -13.32
C PHE A 100 7.19 6.96 -14.18
N ASN A 101 6.22 6.30 -13.57
CA ASN A 101 5.21 5.56 -14.30
C ASN A 101 4.06 6.46 -14.76
N ARG A 102 3.73 6.43 -16.05
CA ARG A 102 2.60 7.21 -16.64
C ARG A 102 1.26 7.01 -15.94
N ARG A 103 1.02 5.81 -15.38
CA ARG A 103 -0.21 5.50 -14.63
C ARG A 103 -0.08 5.72 -13.12
N ARG A 104 1.05 6.25 -12.65
CA ARG A 104 1.37 6.47 -11.22
C ARG A 104 1.13 5.24 -10.34
N ARG A 105 1.57 4.06 -10.81
CA ARG A 105 1.46 2.79 -10.07
C ARG A 105 2.78 2.46 -9.39
N ALA A 106 2.71 2.17 -8.10
CA ALA A 106 3.82 1.63 -7.32
C ALA A 106 4.05 0.15 -7.63
N ILE A 107 5.20 -0.40 -7.20
CA ILE A 107 5.56 -1.82 -7.42
C ILE A 107 4.49 -2.76 -6.85
N HIS A 108 4.01 -2.51 -5.62
CA HIS A 108 2.96 -3.34 -5.04
C HIS A 108 1.64 -3.29 -5.83
N ASP A 109 1.32 -2.16 -6.47
CA ASP A 109 0.14 -2.04 -7.34
C ASP A 109 0.30 -2.86 -8.63
N PHE A 110 1.54 -2.99 -9.15
CA PHE A 110 1.82 -3.88 -10.27
C PHE A 110 1.65 -5.35 -9.89
N ILE A 111 2.22 -5.75 -8.74
CA ILE A 111 2.11 -7.12 -8.22
C ILE A 111 0.63 -7.49 -7.99
N ALA A 112 -0.14 -6.57 -7.43
CA ALA A 112 -1.56 -6.79 -7.16
C ALA A 112 -2.47 -6.58 -8.38
N GLY A 113 -1.94 -6.12 -9.52
CA GLY A 113 -2.75 -5.79 -10.70
C GLY A 113 -3.76 -4.67 -10.46
N THR A 114 -3.45 -3.74 -9.55
CA THR A 114 -4.32 -2.63 -9.15
C THR A 114 -3.88 -1.29 -9.73
N VAL A 115 -4.80 -0.33 -9.71
CA VAL A 115 -4.53 1.07 -10.09
C VAL A 115 -5.35 2.00 -9.20
N VAL A 116 -4.79 3.17 -8.90
CA VAL A 116 -5.48 4.22 -8.14
C VAL A 116 -6.15 5.19 -9.11
N ILE A 117 -7.46 5.38 -8.97
CA ILE A 117 -8.24 6.34 -9.75
C ILE A 117 -8.85 7.42 -8.86
N ARG A 118 -9.08 8.61 -9.41
CA ARG A 118 -9.77 9.71 -8.71
C ARG A 118 -11.26 9.71 -9.08
N TYR A 119 -12.13 9.23 -8.19
CA TYR A 119 -13.53 8.98 -8.53
C TYR A 119 -14.38 10.25 -8.61
N LEU A 120 -14.02 11.34 -7.89
CA LEU A 120 -14.72 12.63 -7.99
C LEU A 120 -14.68 13.19 -9.41
N ARG A 121 -13.52 13.13 -10.07
CA ARG A 121 -13.35 13.57 -11.46
C ARG A 121 -14.10 12.64 -12.44
N SER A 122 -14.18 11.34 -12.14
CA SER A 122 -14.94 10.38 -12.95
C SER A 122 -16.46 10.60 -12.85
N ALA A 123 -16.96 10.93 -11.66
CA ALA A 123 -18.37 11.26 -11.43
C ALA A 123 -18.76 12.56 -12.14
N GLU A 124 -17.92 13.60 -12.02
CA GLU A 124 -18.10 14.88 -12.72
C GLU A 124 -18.13 14.71 -14.25
N LYS A 125 -17.21 13.91 -14.80
CA LYS A 125 -17.18 13.60 -16.23
C LYS A 125 -18.47 12.89 -16.68
N ARG A 126 -18.91 11.86 -15.95
CA ARG A 126 -20.17 11.15 -16.25
C ARG A 126 -21.40 12.07 -16.18
N ALA A 127 -21.43 13.01 -15.24
CA ALA A 127 -22.52 13.97 -15.13
C ALA A 127 -22.55 14.93 -16.34
N LYS A 128 -21.37 15.44 -16.76
CA LYS A 128 -21.23 16.26 -17.97
C LYS A 128 -21.61 15.51 -19.24
N ASP A 129 -21.18 14.26 -19.38
CA ASP A 129 -21.51 13.42 -20.55
C ASP A 129 -23.02 13.19 -20.66
N LYS A 130 -23.71 12.90 -19.54
CA LYS A 130 -25.17 12.74 -19.50
C LYS A 130 -25.92 14.03 -19.90
N LEU A 131 -25.46 15.18 -19.42
CA LEU A 131 -26.07 16.48 -19.72
C LEU A 131 -25.92 16.85 -21.20
N SER A 132 -24.76 16.57 -21.78
CA SER A 132 -24.51 16.73 -23.22
C SER A 132 -25.45 15.85 -24.05
N THR A 133 -25.54 14.55 -23.75
CA THR A 133 -26.43 13.62 -24.48
C THR A 133 -27.91 13.99 -24.36
N ALA A 134 -28.35 14.51 -23.22
CA ALA A 134 -29.73 14.94 -23.03
C ALA A 134 -30.05 16.20 -23.85
N SER A 135 -29.09 17.12 -24.01
CA SER A 135 -29.27 18.32 -24.85
C SER A 135 -29.29 18.00 -26.34
N THR A 136 -28.50 17.00 -26.80
CA THR A 136 -28.50 16.57 -28.21
C THR A 136 -29.74 15.77 -28.57
N ALA A 137 -30.35 15.04 -27.63
CA ALA A 137 -31.58 14.30 -27.85
C ALA A 137 -32.86 15.17 -27.85
N ALA A 138 -32.76 16.42 -27.40
CA ALA A 138 -33.87 17.38 -27.33
C ALA A 138 -33.88 18.40 -28.49
N THR A 139 -32.94 18.29 -29.43
CA THR A 139 -32.85 19.11 -30.67
C THR A 139 -33.17 18.22 -31.87
#